data_AF-A0A8H3KX14-F1
#
_entry.id   AF-A0A8H3KX14-F1
#
_cell.length_a   1.000
_cell.length_b   1.000
_cell.length_c   1.000
_cell.angle_alpha   90.00
_cell.angle_beta   90.00
_cell.angle_gamma   90.00
#
_symmetry.space_group_name_H-M   'P 1'
#
loop_
_entity.id
_entity.type
_entity.pdbx_description
1 polymer ?
#
loop_
_entity_poly.entity_id
_entity_poly.type
_entity_poly.pdbx_seq_one_letter_code
_entity_poly.pdbx_strand_id
1 'polypeptide(L)'
;MKRLSSTLLQHNILKGPNFAGLLEGSTNTPIHVINNIIEDAQQSKKELWICLQDMAKAFDSVEMVLLLNTLKRIKCLPPLISFIIHLFKNRKLKIITEYSLSDCFQTGDGIDQEETIFPLIWKIFYNPLLVRINDDFSLGYILKDCWPNNLAPNTKEYWLKVREVAFADDTAWIMNSQTEMTCIINISNFFYQLNNIKINGSKSELLVWNSKILKDQLQITIGSDSNIIKANTLTQCSRYLEIYICSKANNCHVERLIQEKVKSICSILRNKKIMAAQLIYINNKILLAKIEYWTKTVFINEHRCNSLHNSFIRLIKNKMRIVTSANNNIVHHKGIIGAIAHYQHLRGAQFAEFIIRLNSSNWGGISTRILLRKIQIRLGIIDCIITIHLSAIVDITNIKSFSFKVLREMKSQLYNFSRTQLATSWNIICNSPTIIEKLKQITSRSNASDNAINKDLMSYYKKSDNQLGLIFYCQLLANSSSYLMTWDQIKHVHHLTAKGPRPRYMRALERDINTNSFHRTIPQNYCSLSSTLYITNISPIPISRDKREKEWIVTYQDGKEYIGKIIKKSNRSSF
;
A
#
# COMPACT_ATOMS: atom_id res chain seq x y z
N MET A 1 29.10 -5.86 -21.15
CA MET A 1 28.04 -5.42 -20.20
C MET A 1 26.76 -6.24 -20.24
N LYS A 2 26.05 -6.32 -21.37
CA LYS A 2 24.79 -7.09 -21.46
C LYS A 2 24.92 -8.54 -20.98
N ARG A 3 26.03 -9.23 -21.34
CA ARG A 3 26.35 -10.59 -20.89
C ARG A 3 26.48 -10.72 -19.37
N LEU A 4 27.20 -9.81 -18.71
CA LEU A 4 27.35 -9.83 -17.25
C LEU A 4 26.00 -9.60 -16.56
N SER A 5 25.24 -8.61 -17.03
CA SER A 5 23.90 -8.32 -16.50
C SER A 5 22.95 -9.51 -16.66
N SER A 6 22.93 -10.15 -17.82
CA SER A 6 22.07 -11.33 -18.06
C SER A 6 22.45 -12.51 -17.18
N THR A 7 23.74 -12.79 -17.00
CA THR A 7 24.20 -13.89 -16.13
C THR A 7 23.86 -13.62 -14.66
N LEU A 8 24.03 -12.39 -14.17
CA LEU A 8 23.67 -12.01 -12.80
C LEU A 8 22.17 -12.17 -12.53
N LEU A 9 21.34 -11.85 -13.53
CA LEU A 9 19.88 -12.01 -13.48
C LEU A 9 19.47 -13.49 -13.51
N GLN A 10 19.96 -14.26 -14.50
CA GLN A 10 19.60 -15.67 -14.71
C GLN A 10 19.91 -16.55 -13.51
N HIS A 11 21.03 -16.28 -12.82
CA HIS A 11 21.45 -17.06 -11.66
C HIS A 11 21.11 -16.40 -10.31
N ASN A 12 20.36 -15.29 -10.33
CA ASN A 12 19.94 -14.54 -9.13
C ASN A 12 21.09 -14.29 -8.12
N ILE A 13 22.24 -13.83 -8.64
CA ILE A 13 23.49 -13.69 -7.86
C ILE A 13 23.41 -12.52 -6.88
N LEU A 14 22.77 -11.42 -7.28
CA LEU A 14 22.59 -10.22 -6.46
C LEU A 14 21.26 -10.30 -5.71
N LYS A 15 21.31 -10.59 -4.40
CA LYS A 15 20.14 -10.82 -3.55
C LYS A 15 19.58 -9.56 -2.89
N GLY A 16 20.36 -8.48 -2.82
CA GLY A 16 19.92 -7.22 -2.21
C GLY A 16 18.81 -6.52 -3.03
N PRO A 17 17.76 -5.96 -2.38
CA PRO A 17 16.62 -5.31 -3.04
C PRO A 17 16.95 -3.91 -3.59
N ASN A 18 17.91 -3.85 -4.50
CA ASN A 18 18.16 -2.67 -5.33
C ASN A 18 17.47 -2.87 -6.69
N PHE A 19 16.54 -1.99 -7.02
CA PHE A 19 15.71 -2.07 -8.22
C PHE A 19 16.29 -1.32 -9.42
N ALA A 20 17.52 -0.81 -9.33
CA ALA A 20 18.25 -0.22 -10.46
C ALA A 20 19.28 -1.19 -11.06
N GLY A 21 19.88 -0.81 -12.20
CA GLY A 21 21.10 -1.41 -12.78
C GLY A 21 20.96 -2.76 -13.49
N LEU A 22 19.81 -3.44 -13.40
CA LEU A 22 19.51 -4.68 -14.13
C LEU A 22 18.31 -4.49 -15.06
N LEU A 23 18.21 -5.32 -16.11
CA LEU A 23 17.18 -5.20 -17.17
C LEU A 23 15.73 -5.28 -16.66
N GLU A 24 15.50 -5.99 -15.55
CA GLU A 24 14.17 -6.10 -14.91
C GLU A 24 13.91 -5.03 -13.83
N GLY A 25 14.88 -4.14 -13.62
CA GLY A 25 14.79 -3.04 -12.67
C GLY A 25 13.79 -1.97 -13.12
N SER A 26 12.99 -1.46 -12.20
CA SER A 26 12.02 -0.40 -12.47
C SER A 26 11.73 0.38 -11.20
N THR A 27 11.37 1.66 -11.33
CA THR A 27 10.89 2.48 -10.22
C THR A 27 9.47 2.06 -9.76
N ASN A 28 8.70 1.33 -10.58
CA ASN A 28 7.34 0.92 -10.24
C ASN A 28 7.29 0.04 -8.98
N THR A 29 8.13 -1.00 -8.93
CA THR A 29 8.18 -1.93 -7.79
C THR A 29 8.44 -1.21 -6.46
N PRO A 30 9.52 -0.41 -6.30
CA PRO A 30 9.80 0.27 -5.04
C PRO A 30 8.69 1.25 -4.64
N ILE A 31 8.18 2.04 -5.60
CA ILE A 31 7.07 2.99 -5.38
C ILE A 31 5.81 2.28 -4.86
N HIS A 32 5.41 1.18 -5.49
CA HIS A 32 4.19 0.46 -5.12
C HIS A 32 4.32 -0.33 -3.83
N VAL A 33 5.49 -0.91 -3.53
CA VAL A 33 5.75 -1.57 -2.26
C VAL A 33 5.60 -0.59 -1.11
N ILE A 34 6.24 0.58 -1.19
CA ILE A 34 6.11 1.63 -0.16
C ILE A 34 4.66 2.08 -0.03
N ASN A 35 3.95 2.33 -1.14
CA ASN A 35 2.55 2.72 -1.08
C ASN A 35 1.67 1.65 -0.41
N ASN A 36 1.86 0.38 -0.75
CA ASN A 36 1.09 -0.72 -0.17
C ASN A 36 1.37 -0.87 1.35
N ILE A 37 2.62 -0.66 1.78
CA ILE A 37 3.01 -0.66 3.21
C ILE A 37 2.37 0.51 3.95
N ILE A 38 2.39 1.71 3.38
CA ILE A 38 1.74 2.90 3.96
C ILE A 38 0.23 2.66 4.08
N GLU A 39 -0.41 2.11 3.05
CA GLU A 39 -1.83 1.76 3.07
C GLU A 39 -2.14 0.71 4.17
N ASP A 40 -1.31 -0.33 4.30
CA ASP A 40 -1.46 -1.34 5.37
C ASP A 40 -1.34 -0.75 6.76
N ALA A 41 -0.31 0.08 6.99
CA ALA A 41 -0.05 0.72 8.26
C ALA A 41 -1.21 1.65 8.66
N GLN A 42 -1.72 2.44 7.72
CA GLN A 42 -2.85 3.34 7.97
C GLN A 42 -4.15 2.59 8.29
N GLN A 43 -4.41 1.48 7.58
CA GLN A 43 -5.62 0.66 7.75
C GLN A 43 -5.57 -0.17 9.04
N SER A 44 -4.43 -0.81 9.32
CA SER A 44 -4.22 -1.69 10.47
C SER A 44 -3.78 -0.95 11.73
N LYS A 45 -3.55 0.37 11.66
CA LYS A 45 -3.00 1.19 12.76
C LYS A 45 -1.67 0.66 13.30
N LYS A 46 -0.88 0.00 12.45
CA LYS A 46 0.47 -0.44 12.79
C LYS A 46 1.43 0.74 12.76
N GLU A 47 2.36 0.74 13.69
CA GLU A 47 3.47 1.68 13.67
C GLU A 47 4.36 1.41 12.44
N LEU A 48 4.80 2.49 11.79
CA LEU A 48 5.62 2.43 10.58
C LEU A 48 6.58 3.61 10.58
N TRP A 49 7.85 3.31 10.38
CA TRP A 49 8.94 4.27 10.25
C TRP A 49 9.57 4.09 8.87
N ILE A 50 9.63 5.17 8.08
CA ILE A 50 10.31 5.21 6.80
C ILE A 50 11.38 6.29 6.84
N CYS A 51 12.65 5.91 6.68
CA CYS A 51 13.75 6.85 6.53
C CYS A 51 14.19 6.86 5.06
N LEU A 52 14.04 8.00 4.39
CA LEU A 52 14.58 8.24 3.05
C LEU A 52 16.00 8.79 3.23
N GLN A 53 17.00 7.98 2.90
CA GLN A 53 18.40 8.32 3.09
C GLN A 53 19.03 8.76 1.76
N ASP A 54 19.70 9.92 1.78
CA ASP A 54 20.43 10.51 0.64
C ASP A 54 21.94 10.39 0.88
N MET A 55 22.68 9.89 -0.11
CA MET A 55 24.13 9.79 -0.07
C MET A 55 24.76 10.99 -0.80
N ALA A 56 25.73 11.64 -0.18
CA ALA A 56 26.46 12.71 -0.84
C ALA A 56 27.43 12.11 -1.86
N LYS A 57 27.25 12.44 -3.14
CA LYS A 57 28.16 12.04 -4.23
C LYS A 57 28.45 10.53 -4.22
N ALA A 58 27.39 9.73 -4.20
CA ALA A 58 27.45 8.27 -4.08
C ALA A 58 28.46 7.64 -5.05
N PHE A 59 28.50 8.13 -6.29
CA PHE A 59 29.31 7.56 -7.37
C PHE A 59 30.79 7.93 -7.26
N ASP A 60 31.06 9.15 -6.82
CA ASP A 60 32.41 9.65 -6.55
C ASP A 60 33.01 8.99 -5.29
N SER A 61 32.18 8.36 -4.46
CA SER A 61 32.56 7.75 -3.17
C SER A 61 32.84 6.24 -3.27
N VAL A 62 32.82 5.64 -4.46
CA VAL A 62 33.07 4.19 -4.62
C VAL A 62 34.55 3.88 -4.40
N GLU A 63 34.85 3.23 -3.28
CA GLU A 63 36.20 2.79 -2.94
C GLU A 63 36.62 1.53 -3.75
N MET A 64 37.81 1.59 -4.35
CA MET A 64 38.31 0.53 -5.24
C MET A 64 38.57 -0.81 -4.52
N VAL A 65 39.01 -0.78 -3.26
CA VAL A 65 39.30 -1.99 -2.49
C VAL A 65 38.02 -2.78 -2.23
N LEU A 66 36.94 -2.11 -1.77
CA LEU A 66 35.66 -2.77 -1.59
C LEU A 66 35.10 -3.25 -2.93
N LEU A 67 35.18 -2.44 -4.00
CA LEU A 67 34.73 -2.86 -5.31
C LEU A 67 35.40 -4.17 -5.77
N LEU A 68 36.72 -4.28 -5.60
CA LEU A 68 37.45 -5.50 -5.89
C LEU A 68 36.95 -6.68 -5.04
N ASN A 69 36.73 -6.47 -3.74
CA ASN A 69 36.24 -7.52 -2.83
C ASN A 69 34.81 -7.95 -3.16
N THR A 70 33.93 -7.03 -3.57
CA THR A 70 32.55 -7.34 -3.96
C THR A 70 32.48 -8.11 -5.28
N LEU A 71 33.34 -7.78 -6.25
CA LEU A 71 33.49 -8.55 -7.49
C LEU A 71 34.01 -9.98 -7.22
N LYS A 72 34.98 -10.13 -6.31
CA LYS A 72 35.43 -11.45 -5.84
C LYS A 72 34.31 -12.22 -5.13
N ARG A 73 33.51 -11.55 -4.30
CA ARG A 73 32.38 -12.15 -3.55
C ARG A 73 31.36 -12.81 -4.47
N ILE A 74 31.07 -12.18 -5.61
CA ILE A 74 30.14 -12.73 -6.61
C ILE A 74 30.80 -13.72 -7.59
N LYS A 75 32.05 -14.13 -7.32
CA LYS A 75 32.84 -15.08 -8.11
C LYS A 75 33.04 -14.64 -9.56
N CYS A 76 33.23 -13.33 -9.80
CA CYS A 76 33.66 -12.86 -11.12
C CYS A 76 35.03 -13.43 -11.50
N LEU A 77 35.21 -13.75 -12.78
CA LEU A 77 36.47 -14.28 -13.29
C LEU A 77 37.61 -13.26 -13.11
N PRO A 78 38.82 -13.67 -12.67
CA PRO A 78 39.93 -12.74 -12.45
C PRO A 78 40.24 -11.80 -13.62
N PRO A 79 40.24 -12.24 -14.91
CA PRO A 79 40.44 -11.33 -16.04
C PRO A 79 39.39 -10.22 -16.12
N LEU A 80 38.13 -10.53 -15.80
CA LEU A 80 37.04 -9.56 -15.78
C LEU A 80 37.20 -8.56 -14.62
N ILE A 81 37.62 -9.04 -13.45
CA ILE A 81 37.90 -8.17 -12.30
C ILE A 81 39.01 -7.19 -12.66
N SER A 82 40.14 -7.67 -13.19
CA SER A 82 41.25 -6.83 -13.61
C SER A 82 40.82 -5.81 -14.66
N PHE A 83 40.02 -6.22 -15.65
CA PHE A 83 39.45 -5.32 -16.64
C PHE A 83 38.64 -4.19 -15.99
N ILE A 84 37.68 -4.52 -15.11
CA ILE A 84 36.83 -3.54 -14.44
C ILE A 84 37.65 -2.58 -13.57
N ILE A 85 38.61 -3.10 -12.80
CA ILE A 85 39.43 -2.25 -11.93
C ILE A 85 40.34 -1.33 -12.74
N HIS A 86 40.92 -1.81 -13.85
CA HIS A 86 41.74 -0.97 -14.73
C HIS A 86 40.95 0.11 -15.45
N LEU A 87 39.63 -0.05 -15.66
CA LEU A 87 38.81 1.03 -16.20
C LEU A 87 38.79 2.26 -15.28
N PHE A 88 38.85 2.06 -13.95
CA PHE A 88 38.66 3.15 -12.99
C PHE A 88 39.95 3.62 -12.31
N LYS A 89 41.00 2.78 -12.30
CA LYS A 89 42.27 3.07 -11.63
C LYS A 89 43.19 3.96 -12.49
N ASN A 90 43.88 4.90 -11.84
CA ASN A 90 44.92 5.75 -12.45
C ASN A 90 44.48 6.51 -13.71
N ARG A 91 43.21 6.93 -13.74
CA ARG A 91 42.68 7.74 -14.84
C ARG A 91 43.29 9.14 -14.80
N LYS A 92 43.61 9.65 -15.99
CA LYS A 92 44.10 11.01 -16.23
C LYS A 92 43.04 11.75 -17.01
N LEU A 93 42.46 12.78 -16.42
CA LEU A 93 41.38 13.57 -17.03
C LEU A 93 41.86 14.96 -17.43
N LYS A 94 41.21 15.52 -18.45
CA LYS A 94 41.23 16.93 -18.82
C LYS A 94 39.79 17.40 -18.99
N ILE A 95 39.46 18.56 -18.47
CA ILE A 95 38.12 19.15 -18.57
C ILE A 95 38.10 20.05 -19.81
N ILE A 96 37.08 19.88 -20.65
CA ILE A 96 36.83 20.79 -21.77
C ILE A 96 36.19 22.06 -21.19
N THR A 97 36.88 23.18 -21.29
CA THR A 97 36.33 24.50 -20.93
C THR A 97 35.96 25.29 -22.19
N GLU A 98 35.30 26.43 -22.03
CA GLU A 98 34.92 27.32 -23.14
C GLU A 98 36.13 27.85 -23.93
N TYR A 99 37.31 27.89 -23.31
CA TYR A 99 38.52 28.50 -23.89
C TYR A 99 39.54 27.47 -24.38
N SER A 100 39.68 26.32 -23.70
CA SER A 100 40.59 25.22 -24.07
C SER A 100 40.42 23.98 -23.17
N LEU A 101 41.19 22.92 -23.43
CA LEU A 101 41.36 21.80 -22.50
C LEU A 101 42.14 22.25 -21.26
N SER A 102 41.67 21.86 -20.08
CA SER A 102 42.41 22.05 -18.84
C SER A 102 43.74 21.27 -18.83
N ASP A 103 44.58 21.60 -17.86
CA ASP A 103 45.71 20.75 -17.51
C ASP A 103 45.23 19.35 -17.10
N CYS A 104 46.11 18.38 -17.32
CA CYS A 104 45.85 17.00 -16.97
C CYS A 104 45.95 16.83 -15.46
N PHE A 105 44.94 16.24 -14.84
CA PHE A 105 45.01 15.83 -13.45
C PHE A 105 44.67 14.34 -13.32
N GLN A 106 45.20 13.72 -12.27
CA GLN A 106 44.88 12.33 -11.94
C GLN A 106 43.66 12.32 -11.03
N THR A 107 42.63 11.56 -11.40
CA THR A 107 41.47 11.38 -10.53
C THR A 107 41.76 10.37 -9.43
N GLY A 108 41.22 10.65 -8.24
CA GLY A 108 41.21 9.72 -7.11
C GLY A 108 40.14 8.63 -7.25
N ASP A 109 39.58 8.22 -6.12
CA ASP A 109 38.49 7.24 -6.04
C ASP A 109 37.20 7.74 -6.71
N GLY A 110 36.27 6.80 -6.93
CA GLY A 110 34.99 7.06 -7.58
C GLY A 110 34.95 6.61 -9.05
N ILE A 111 33.72 6.57 -9.57
CA ILE A 111 33.43 6.14 -10.94
C ILE A 111 32.72 7.26 -11.69
N ASP A 112 33.08 7.44 -12.97
CA ASP A 112 32.49 8.46 -13.83
C ASP A 112 30.99 8.24 -14.04
N GLN A 113 30.23 9.32 -13.87
CA GLN A 113 28.76 9.33 -13.89
C GLN A 113 28.16 9.08 -15.29
N GLU A 114 29.01 9.02 -16.32
CA GLU A 114 28.61 8.81 -17.73
C GLU A 114 28.95 7.41 -18.25
N GLU A 115 29.60 6.57 -17.44
CA GLU A 115 30.00 5.23 -17.85
C GLU A 115 28.82 4.26 -17.88
N THR A 116 28.62 3.58 -19.02
CA THR A 116 27.45 2.70 -19.23
C THR A 116 27.45 1.49 -18.29
N ILE A 117 28.61 1.09 -17.80
CA ILE A 117 28.79 -0.04 -16.85
C ILE A 117 28.35 0.31 -15.42
N PHE A 118 28.32 1.60 -15.10
CA PHE A 118 28.30 2.07 -13.74
C PHE A 118 27.07 1.65 -12.91
N PRO A 119 25.82 1.74 -13.41
CA PRO A 119 24.65 1.31 -12.64
C PRO A 119 24.73 -0.14 -12.16
N LEU A 120 25.38 -1.01 -12.94
CA LEU A 120 25.60 -2.41 -12.56
C LEU A 120 26.68 -2.53 -11.48
N ILE A 121 27.76 -1.77 -11.61
CA ILE A 121 28.85 -1.74 -10.63
C ILE A 121 28.36 -1.22 -9.28
N TRP A 122 27.60 -0.12 -9.27
CA TRP A 122 26.96 0.38 -8.07
C TRP A 122 26.10 -0.68 -7.40
N LYS A 123 25.29 -1.40 -8.19
CA LYS A 123 24.47 -2.50 -7.67
C LYS A 123 25.33 -3.60 -7.03
N ILE A 124 26.44 -4.00 -7.65
CA ILE A 124 27.36 -5.02 -7.11
C ILE A 124 28.02 -4.52 -5.82
N PHE A 125 28.49 -3.28 -5.82
CA PHE A 125 29.16 -2.62 -4.70
C PHE A 125 28.24 -2.47 -3.48
N TYR A 126 26.98 -2.08 -3.70
CA TYR A 126 26.01 -1.82 -2.62
C TYR A 126 25.33 -3.09 -2.08
N ASN A 127 25.33 -4.17 -2.88
CA ASN A 127 24.68 -5.45 -2.54
C ASN A 127 25.12 -6.09 -1.20
N PRO A 128 26.38 -6.03 -0.71
CA PRO A 128 26.75 -6.60 0.58
C PRO A 128 25.98 -6.01 1.76
N LEU A 129 25.79 -4.69 1.81
CA LEU A 129 25.02 -4.03 2.86
C LEU A 129 23.57 -4.53 2.86
N LEU A 130 22.94 -4.49 1.69
CA LEU A 130 21.55 -4.92 1.51
C LEU A 130 21.34 -6.41 1.86
N VAL A 131 22.31 -7.27 1.55
CA VAL A 131 22.26 -8.69 1.96
C VAL A 131 22.37 -8.82 3.47
N ARG A 132 23.34 -8.15 4.11
CA ARG A 132 23.54 -8.20 5.57
C ARG A 132 22.31 -7.73 6.34
N ILE A 133 21.60 -6.73 5.82
CA ILE A 133 20.35 -6.23 6.42
C ILE A 133 19.23 -7.26 6.27
N ASN A 134 19.10 -7.89 5.11
CA ASN A 134 18.06 -8.91 4.88
C ASN A 134 18.25 -10.20 5.66
N ASP A 135 19.51 -10.55 5.97
CA ASP A 135 19.83 -11.71 6.82
C ASP A 135 19.35 -11.50 8.28
N ASP A 136 19.13 -10.26 8.72
CA ASP A 136 18.60 -9.95 10.04
C ASP A 136 17.06 -10.08 10.07
N PHE A 137 16.57 -11.18 10.64
CA PHE A 137 15.13 -11.43 10.77
C PHE A 137 14.44 -10.59 11.85
N SER A 138 15.16 -9.84 12.69
CA SER A 138 14.53 -8.96 13.68
C SER A 138 14.00 -7.67 13.05
N LEU A 139 14.68 -7.14 12.04
CA LEU A 139 14.39 -5.85 11.41
C LEU A 139 13.31 -5.95 10.34
N GLY A 140 12.48 -4.92 10.18
CA GLY A 140 11.70 -4.66 8.97
C GLY A 140 10.20 -4.80 9.11
N TYR A 141 9.47 -4.11 8.23
CA TYR A 141 8.01 -4.12 8.22
C TYR A 141 7.42 -5.42 7.68
N ILE A 142 6.42 -5.96 8.37
CA ILE A 142 5.71 -7.19 7.97
C ILE A 142 4.31 -6.84 7.46
N LEU A 143 4.18 -6.89 6.14
CA LEU A 143 2.90 -6.89 5.46
C LEU A 143 2.38 -8.34 5.46
N LYS A 144 1.29 -8.60 6.18
CA LYS A 144 0.73 -9.95 6.32
C LYS A 144 -0.79 -9.97 6.21
N ASP A 145 -1.28 -11.10 5.71
CA ASP A 145 -2.68 -11.49 5.63
C ASP A 145 -2.84 -12.94 6.10
N CYS A 146 -3.87 -13.18 6.90
CA CYS A 146 -4.22 -14.50 7.42
C CYS A 146 -5.50 -14.95 6.70
N TRP A 147 -5.34 -15.75 5.66
CA TRP A 147 -6.43 -16.15 4.78
C TRP A 147 -7.29 -17.26 5.41
N PRO A 148 -8.61 -17.08 5.54
CA PRO A 148 -9.49 -18.11 6.06
C PRO A 148 -9.72 -19.19 4.99
N ASN A 149 -9.23 -20.42 5.23
CA ASN A 149 -9.50 -21.55 4.34
C ASN A 149 -10.90 -22.16 4.59
N ASN A 150 -11.35 -22.14 5.85
CA ASN A 150 -12.67 -22.53 6.36
C ASN A 150 -12.88 -21.81 7.71
N LEU A 151 -14.04 -22.00 8.37
CA LEU A 151 -14.26 -21.54 9.76
C LEU A 151 -13.28 -22.17 10.78
N ALA A 152 -12.53 -23.21 10.41
CA ALA A 152 -11.52 -23.86 11.26
C ALA A 152 -10.29 -22.94 11.53
N PRO A 153 -9.55 -23.17 12.62
CA PRO A 153 -8.37 -22.35 12.99
C PRO A 153 -7.20 -22.41 12.00
N ASN A 154 -7.24 -23.31 11.01
CA ASN A 154 -6.19 -23.45 9.99
C ASN A 154 -6.29 -22.33 8.93
N THR A 155 -5.61 -21.22 9.20
CA THR A 155 -5.47 -20.09 8.28
C THR A 155 -4.20 -20.22 7.45
N LYS A 156 -4.27 -19.85 6.16
CA LYS A 156 -3.09 -19.78 5.30
C LYS A 156 -2.48 -18.39 5.40
N GLU A 157 -1.24 -18.30 5.83
CA GLU A 157 -0.56 -17.01 5.96
C GLU A 157 0.13 -16.61 4.65
N TYR A 158 -0.11 -15.37 4.25
CA TYR A 158 0.62 -14.71 3.18
C TYR A 158 1.32 -13.50 3.75
N TRP A 159 2.63 -13.42 3.59
CA TRP A 159 3.39 -12.32 4.15
C TRP A 159 4.50 -11.87 3.20
N LEU A 160 4.89 -10.61 3.36
CA LEU A 160 6.06 -10.00 2.75
C LEU A 160 6.73 -9.16 3.83
N LYS A 161 8.00 -9.46 4.09
CA LYS A 161 8.83 -8.68 5.01
C LYS A 161 9.74 -7.77 4.20
N VAL A 162 9.65 -6.46 4.45
CA VAL A 162 10.41 -5.44 3.73
C VAL A 162 11.18 -4.61 4.75
N ARG A 163 12.50 -4.58 4.61
CA ARG A 163 13.40 -3.79 5.46
C ARG A 163 13.89 -2.56 4.73
N GLU A 164 14.13 -2.71 3.44
CA GLU A 164 14.63 -1.64 2.62
C GLU A 164 14.19 -1.76 1.17
N VAL A 165 14.19 -0.62 0.50
CA VAL A 165 13.88 -0.49 -0.90
C VAL A 165 14.86 0.52 -1.49
N ALA A 166 15.82 0.02 -2.28
CA ALA A 166 16.85 0.85 -2.90
C ALA A 166 16.60 0.99 -4.41
N PHE A 167 16.90 2.15 -4.96
CA PHE A 167 16.98 2.36 -6.41
C PHE A 167 18.22 3.17 -6.70
N ALA A 168 19.27 2.50 -7.19
CA ALA A 168 20.62 3.06 -7.22
C ALA A 168 21.05 3.46 -5.80
N ASP A 169 21.38 4.72 -5.54
CA ASP A 169 21.78 5.29 -4.26
C ASP A 169 20.59 5.72 -3.39
N ASP A 170 19.46 6.12 -3.99
CA ASP A 170 18.23 6.44 -3.27
C ASP A 170 17.73 5.22 -2.46
N THR A 171 17.81 5.31 -1.14
CA THR A 171 17.49 4.19 -0.24
C THR A 171 16.41 4.56 0.77
N ALA A 172 15.36 3.75 0.82
CA ALA A 172 14.29 3.87 1.81
C ALA A 172 14.39 2.71 2.81
N TRP A 173 14.67 3.01 4.08
CA TRP A 173 14.61 2.07 5.20
C TRP A 173 13.20 2.02 5.79
N ILE A 174 12.67 0.83 6.07
CA ILE A 174 11.25 0.61 6.42
C ILE A 174 11.12 -0.30 7.65
N MET A 175 10.75 0.25 8.80
CA MET A 175 10.75 -0.45 10.10
C MET A 175 9.42 -0.35 10.84
N ASN A 176 9.20 -1.24 11.83
CA ASN A 176 8.00 -1.19 12.67
C ASN A 176 8.16 -0.30 13.91
N SER A 177 9.38 0.11 14.25
CA SER A 177 9.68 0.83 15.49
C SER A 177 10.90 1.74 15.35
N GLN A 178 11.02 2.71 16.27
CA GLN A 178 12.19 3.58 16.35
C GLN A 178 13.48 2.80 16.65
N THR A 179 13.42 1.78 17.50
CA THR A 179 14.58 0.97 17.90
C THR A 179 15.14 0.17 16.72
N GLU A 180 14.26 -0.47 15.95
CA GLU A 180 14.64 -1.13 14.69
C GLU A 180 15.25 -0.12 13.69
N MET A 181 14.66 1.08 13.58
CA MET A 181 15.17 2.15 12.72
C MET A 181 16.58 2.60 13.13
N THR A 182 16.83 2.82 14.41
CA THR A 182 18.16 3.16 14.91
C THR A 182 19.16 2.03 14.67
N CYS A 183 18.73 0.77 14.84
CA CYS A 183 19.58 -0.40 14.59
C CYS A 183 20.03 -0.49 13.12
N ILE A 184 19.10 -0.38 12.17
CA ILE A 184 19.46 -0.43 10.74
C ILE A 184 20.33 0.76 10.32
N ILE A 185 20.07 1.95 10.87
CA ILE A 185 20.89 3.13 10.61
C ILE A 185 22.32 2.90 11.11
N ASN A 186 22.51 2.32 12.30
CA ASN A 186 23.84 2.01 12.83
C ASN A 186 24.59 1.01 11.94
N ILE A 187 23.92 -0.04 11.47
CA ILE A 187 24.50 -1.01 10.51
C ILE A 187 24.91 -0.29 9.21
N SER A 188 24.04 0.57 8.68
CA SER A 188 24.33 1.33 7.46
C SER A 188 25.47 2.33 7.65
N ASN A 189 25.51 3.06 8.78
CA ASN A 189 26.55 4.01 9.12
C ASN A 189 27.92 3.33 9.22
N PHE A 190 27.98 2.14 9.83
CA PHE A 190 29.21 1.36 9.87
C PHE A 190 29.71 1.01 8.47
N PHE A 191 28.80 0.56 7.59
CA PHE A 191 29.16 0.32 6.18
C PHE A 191 29.63 1.59 5.47
N TYR A 192 28.95 2.72 5.67
CA TYR A 192 29.33 3.98 5.04
C TYR A 192 30.69 4.50 5.53
N GLN A 193 30.96 4.41 6.83
CA GLN A 193 32.26 4.75 7.42
C GLN A 193 33.38 3.88 6.87
N LEU A 194 33.14 2.57 6.75
CA LEU A 194 34.12 1.64 6.17
C LEU A 194 34.49 1.98 4.72
N ASN A 195 33.59 2.62 3.98
CA ASN A 195 33.74 2.88 2.54
C ASN A 195 33.89 4.36 2.22
N ASN A 196 34.15 5.21 3.22
CA ASN A 196 34.27 6.66 3.05
C ASN A 196 33.06 7.32 2.34
N ILE A 197 31.87 6.74 2.49
CA ILE A 197 30.62 7.28 1.92
C ILE A 197 30.06 8.31 2.90
N LYS A 198 29.89 9.55 2.43
CA LYS A 198 29.27 10.60 3.24
C LYS A 198 27.76 10.58 3.09
N ILE A 199 27.03 10.54 4.21
CA ILE A 199 25.57 10.65 4.21
C ILE A 199 25.15 12.11 4.30
N ASN A 200 24.16 12.47 3.50
CA ASN A 200 23.62 13.81 3.48
C ASN A 200 22.41 13.92 4.41
N GLY A 201 22.68 14.20 5.68
CA GLY A 201 21.64 14.35 6.70
C GLY A 201 20.62 15.45 6.37
N SER A 202 21.03 16.51 5.67
CA SER A 202 20.15 17.63 5.31
C SER A 202 19.09 17.30 4.26
N LYS A 203 19.36 16.33 3.39
CA LYS A 203 18.42 15.85 2.37
C LYS A 203 17.70 14.57 2.78
N SER A 204 18.16 13.92 3.84
CA SER A 204 17.53 12.72 4.37
C SER A 204 16.28 13.10 5.16
N GLU A 205 15.21 12.33 5.02
CA GLU A 205 13.91 12.64 5.59
C GLU A 205 13.33 11.45 6.34
N LEU A 206 12.64 11.72 7.45
CA LEU A 206 11.98 10.71 8.27
C LEU A 206 10.46 10.87 8.23
N LEU A 207 9.76 9.79 7.92
CA LEU A 207 8.30 9.70 7.91
C LEU A 207 7.85 8.65 8.93
N VAL A 208 6.88 9.02 9.78
CA VAL A 208 6.37 8.13 10.84
C VAL A 208 4.84 8.10 10.83
N TRP A 209 4.28 6.90 10.94
CA TRP A 209 2.84 6.65 11.08
C TRP A 209 2.52 5.88 12.35
N ASN A 210 1.40 6.24 13.00
CA ASN A 210 0.82 5.55 14.16
C ASN A 210 1.80 5.26 15.31
N SER A 211 2.86 6.07 15.48
CA SER A 211 3.77 5.89 16.60
C SER A 211 3.09 6.26 17.92
N LYS A 212 3.45 5.53 18.97
CA LYS A 212 3.03 5.80 20.36
C LYS A 212 3.92 6.85 21.04
N ILE A 213 5.06 7.17 20.43
CA ILE A 213 6.05 8.11 20.97
C ILE A 213 5.55 9.55 20.80
N LEU A 214 5.90 10.41 21.77
CA LEU A 214 5.58 11.84 21.70
C LEU A 214 6.26 12.48 20.49
N LYS A 215 5.56 13.41 19.83
CA LYS A 215 6.04 14.02 18.57
C LYS A 215 7.43 14.66 18.68
N ASP A 216 7.75 15.21 19.84
CA ASP A 216 9.03 15.90 20.09
C ASP A 216 10.22 14.93 20.18
N GLN A 217 9.96 13.63 20.37
CA GLN A 217 10.96 12.57 20.47
C GLN A 217 11.09 11.75 19.18
N LEU A 218 10.31 12.06 18.14
CA LEU A 218 10.38 11.37 16.85
C LEU A 218 11.60 11.87 16.06
N GLN A 219 12.77 11.32 16.39
CA GLN A 219 14.02 11.66 15.74
C GLN A 219 14.93 10.44 15.60
N ILE A 220 15.85 10.52 14.65
CA ILE A 220 16.91 9.55 14.41
C ILE A 220 18.22 10.28 14.14
N THR A 221 19.34 9.63 14.43
CA THR A 221 20.68 10.18 14.21
C THR A 221 21.33 9.45 13.04
N ILE A 222 21.74 10.16 11.98
CA ILE A 222 22.31 9.56 10.77
C ILE A 222 23.69 10.14 10.44
N GLY A 223 24.56 9.28 9.89
CA GLY A 223 25.87 9.65 9.35
C GLY A 223 26.96 9.74 10.42
N SER A 224 28.20 9.87 9.95
CA SER A 224 29.38 10.11 10.80
C SER A 224 29.24 11.36 11.67
N ASP A 225 28.63 12.39 11.09
CA ASP A 225 28.49 13.72 11.70
C ASP A 225 27.36 13.75 12.74
N SER A 226 26.69 12.62 12.98
CA SER A 226 25.57 12.48 13.93
C SER A 226 24.44 13.49 13.71
N ASN A 227 24.05 13.68 12.45
CA ASN A 227 22.98 14.60 12.07
C ASN A 227 21.63 14.11 12.63
N ILE A 228 20.93 14.96 13.36
CA ILE A 228 19.61 14.66 13.93
C ILE A 228 18.53 14.97 12.88
N ILE A 229 17.79 13.96 12.46
CA ILE A 229 16.66 14.09 11.54
C ILE A 229 15.38 13.89 12.33
N LYS A 230 14.55 14.94 12.37
CA LYS A 230 13.23 14.91 13.00
C LYS A 230 12.20 14.38 12.01
N ALA A 231 11.19 13.68 12.54
CA ALA A 231 10.08 13.21 11.72
C ALA A 231 9.31 14.38 11.11
N ASN A 232 8.99 14.24 9.83
CA ASN A 232 8.22 15.24 9.09
C ASN A 232 6.83 15.43 9.70
N THR A 233 6.37 16.68 9.66
CA THR A 233 5.01 17.00 10.09
C THR A 233 3.97 16.32 9.20
N LEU A 234 2.74 16.13 9.69
CA LEU A 234 1.67 15.49 8.92
C LEU A 234 1.36 16.17 7.58
N THR A 235 1.67 17.46 7.45
CA THR A 235 1.43 18.27 6.25
C THR A 235 2.62 18.32 5.31
N GLN A 236 3.82 18.01 5.79
CA GLN A 236 5.01 17.98 4.96
C GLN A 236 5.02 16.72 4.10
N CYS A 237 5.46 16.90 2.86
CA CYS A 237 5.54 15.83 1.88
C CYS A 237 7.00 15.60 1.52
N SER A 238 7.40 14.34 1.58
CA SER A 238 8.73 13.87 1.22
C SER A 238 8.77 13.43 -0.23
N ARG A 239 9.91 13.57 -0.89
CA ARG A 239 10.07 13.16 -2.29
C ARG A 239 10.94 11.90 -2.38
N TYR A 240 10.39 10.83 -2.94
CA TYR A 240 11.09 9.58 -3.22
C TYR A 240 10.88 9.17 -4.67
N LEU A 241 11.96 9.01 -5.44
CA LEU A 241 11.93 8.69 -6.87
C LEU A 241 10.97 9.60 -7.67
N GLU A 242 11.03 10.91 -7.41
CA GLU A 242 10.16 11.94 -8.00
C GLU A 242 8.65 11.83 -7.68
N ILE A 243 8.27 10.97 -6.73
CA ILE A 243 6.90 10.88 -6.21
C ILE A 243 6.87 11.44 -4.79
N TYR A 244 5.79 12.16 -4.50
CA TYR A 244 5.56 12.76 -3.20
C TYR A 244 4.81 11.80 -2.28
N ILE A 245 5.34 11.61 -1.08
CA ILE A 245 4.78 10.80 0.00
C ILE A 245 4.46 11.74 1.14
N CYS A 246 3.21 11.75 1.60
CA CYS A 246 2.80 12.57 2.74
C CYS A 246 2.12 11.70 3.79
N SER A 247 2.33 12.03 5.06
CA SER A 247 1.71 11.28 6.16
C SER A 247 0.19 11.49 6.22
N LYS A 248 -0.31 12.63 5.73
CA LYS A 248 -1.75 12.90 5.60
C LYS A 248 -2.35 12.15 4.40
N ALA A 249 -3.46 11.45 4.64
CA ALA A 249 -4.12 10.57 3.69
C ALA A 249 -4.82 11.25 2.47
N ASN A 250 -4.47 12.49 2.10
CA ASN A 250 -5.12 13.19 0.99
C ASN A 250 -4.14 13.49 -0.16
N ASN A 251 -4.64 13.31 -1.38
CA ASN A 251 -3.89 13.43 -2.62
C ASN A 251 -3.83 14.86 -3.18
N CYS A 252 -4.32 15.86 -2.42
CA CYS A 252 -4.35 17.26 -2.84
C CYS A 252 -2.97 17.82 -3.24
N HIS A 253 -1.89 17.30 -2.66
CA HIS A 253 -0.54 17.75 -2.99
C HIS A 253 -0.16 17.39 -4.45
N VAL A 254 -0.47 16.17 -4.90
CA VAL A 254 -0.25 15.75 -6.31
C VAL A 254 -1.16 16.53 -7.26
N GLU A 255 -2.44 16.72 -6.90
CA GLU A 255 -3.36 17.54 -7.71
C GLU A 255 -2.83 18.97 -7.89
N ARG A 256 -2.27 19.57 -6.83
CA ARG A 256 -1.66 20.90 -6.87
C ARG A 256 -0.41 20.93 -7.77
N LEU A 257 0.48 19.95 -7.66
CA LEU A 257 1.68 19.84 -8.52
C LEU A 257 1.30 19.73 -10.00
N ILE A 258 0.29 18.91 -10.32
CA ILE A 258 -0.23 18.80 -11.68
C ILE A 258 -0.79 20.15 -12.13
N GLN A 259 -1.60 20.81 -11.30
CA GLN A 259 -2.19 22.10 -11.63
C GLN A 259 -1.13 23.17 -11.90
N GLU A 260 -0.10 23.27 -11.06
CA GLU A 260 1.03 24.18 -11.23
C GLU A 260 1.80 23.89 -12.51
N LYS A 261 2.05 22.61 -12.80
CA LYS A 261 2.77 22.22 -14.02
C LYS A 261 1.99 22.54 -15.28
N VAL A 262 0.69 22.24 -15.31
CA VAL A 262 -0.19 22.57 -16.43
C VAL A 262 -0.24 24.09 -16.63
N LYS A 263 -0.40 24.87 -15.55
CA LYS A 263 -0.39 26.34 -15.60
C LYS A 263 0.93 26.89 -16.14
N SER A 264 2.06 26.38 -15.68
CA SER A 264 3.40 26.76 -16.13
C SER A 264 3.61 26.49 -17.62
N ILE A 265 3.21 25.31 -18.11
CA ILE A 265 3.28 25.01 -19.54
C ILE A 265 2.35 25.94 -20.32
N CYS A 266 1.12 26.17 -19.83
CA CYS A 266 0.18 27.05 -20.50
C CYS A 266 0.66 28.50 -20.58
N SER A 267 1.34 29.03 -19.56
CA SER A 267 1.87 30.39 -19.58
C SER A 267 2.99 30.53 -20.61
N ILE A 268 3.91 29.56 -20.67
CA ILE A 268 5.02 29.54 -21.64
C ILE A 268 4.51 29.49 -23.08
N LEU A 269 3.48 28.68 -23.35
CA LEU A 269 2.96 28.45 -24.71
C LEU A 269 1.96 29.52 -25.17
N ARG A 270 1.39 30.31 -24.23
CA ARG A 270 0.34 31.30 -24.54
C ARG A 270 0.76 32.28 -25.61
N ASN A 271 1.96 32.83 -25.52
CA ASN A 271 2.42 33.91 -26.41
C ASN A 271 3.26 33.38 -27.58
N LYS A 272 3.62 32.09 -27.60
CA LYS A 272 4.43 31.50 -28.67
C LYS A 272 3.60 31.21 -29.92
N LYS A 273 4.20 31.42 -31.10
CA LYS A 273 3.64 30.98 -32.40
C LYS A 273 3.89 29.48 -32.54
N ILE A 274 2.87 28.67 -32.22
CA ILE A 274 2.95 27.21 -32.15
C ILE A 274 1.77 26.62 -32.89
N MET A 275 2.01 25.59 -33.69
CA MET A 275 0.99 24.86 -34.43
C MET A 275 0.17 23.93 -33.53
N ALA A 276 -1.05 23.60 -33.96
CA ALA A 276 -1.91 22.61 -33.31
C ALA A 276 -1.18 21.30 -33.00
N ALA A 277 -0.50 20.75 -34.02
CA ALA A 277 0.22 19.49 -33.95
C ALA A 277 1.30 19.50 -32.86
N GLN A 278 2.00 20.63 -32.68
CA GLN A 278 3.00 20.79 -31.63
C GLN A 278 2.36 20.83 -30.24
N LEU A 279 1.19 21.46 -30.06
CA LEU A 279 0.45 21.44 -28.80
C LEU A 279 -0.06 20.03 -28.46
N ILE A 280 -0.55 19.30 -29.47
CA ILE A 280 -1.00 17.91 -29.32
C ILE A 280 0.18 17.02 -28.92
N TYR A 281 1.35 17.21 -29.55
CA TYR A 281 2.57 16.50 -29.17
C TYR A 281 2.97 16.79 -27.72
N ILE A 282 3.01 18.07 -27.32
CA ILE A 282 3.33 18.46 -25.95
C ILE A 282 2.34 17.83 -24.96
N ASN A 283 1.05 17.83 -25.26
CA ASN A 283 0.05 17.17 -24.42
C ASN A 283 0.34 15.67 -24.33
N ASN A 284 0.31 14.98 -25.47
CA ASN A 284 0.27 13.53 -25.54
C ASN A 284 1.59 12.86 -25.13
N LYS A 285 2.74 13.53 -25.34
CA LYS A 285 4.07 12.94 -25.10
C LYS A 285 4.81 13.50 -23.91
N ILE A 286 4.58 14.76 -23.54
CA ILE A 286 5.35 15.42 -22.46
C ILE A 286 4.50 15.58 -21.21
N LEU A 287 3.35 16.24 -21.32
CA LEU A 287 2.50 16.56 -20.17
C LEU A 287 1.93 15.28 -19.56
N LEU A 288 1.30 14.45 -20.39
CA LEU A 288 0.67 13.21 -19.95
C LEU A 288 1.67 12.24 -19.33
N ALA A 289 2.86 12.05 -19.93
CA ALA A 289 3.91 11.20 -19.37
C ALA A 289 4.39 11.64 -17.97
N LYS A 290 4.51 12.95 -17.73
CA LYS A 290 4.87 13.47 -16.39
C LYS A 290 3.77 13.25 -15.37
N ILE A 291 2.51 13.48 -15.77
CA ILE A 291 1.37 13.28 -14.88
C ILE A 291 1.17 11.79 -14.58
N GLU A 292 1.32 10.91 -15.58
CA GLU A 292 1.30 9.46 -15.40
C GLU A 292 2.29 9.04 -14.32
N TYR A 293 3.53 9.53 -14.39
CA TYR A 293 4.55 9.21 -13.41
C TYR A 293 4.20 9.69 -12.00
N TRP A 294 3.75 10.95 -11.84
CA TRP A 294 3.36 11.49 -10.53
C TRP A 294 2.11 10.83 -9.92
N THR A 295 1.28 10.20 -10.74
CA THR A 295 0.02 9.58 -10.32
C THR A 295 0.10 8.06 -10.19
N LYS A 296 1.31 7.48 -10.22
CA LYS A 296 1.49 6.03 -10.04
C LYS A 296 0.82 5.50 -8.77
N THR A 297 0.82 6.25 -7.67
CA THR A 297 0.21 5.85 -6.39
C THR A 297 -1.09 6.58 -6.08
N VAL A 298 -1.51 7.50 -6.95
CA VAL A 298 -2.62 8.42 -6.69
C VAL A 298 -3.72 8.22 -7.71
N PHE A 299 -4.88 7.79 -7.23
CA PHE A 299 -6.08 7.67 -8.04
C PHE A 299 -6.85 9.00 -8.04
N ILE A 300 -6.86 9.69 -9.18
CA ILE A 300 -7.66 10.91 -9.42
C ILE A 300 -8.93 10.51 -10.18
N ASN A 301 -10.08 11.05 -9.78
CA ASN A 301 -11.36 10.78 -10.46
C ASN A 301 -11.50 11.59 -11.76
N GLU A 302 -12.44 11.20 -12.62
CA GLU A 302 -12.63 11.82 -13.93
C GLU A 302 -12.89 13.33 -13.86
N HIS A 303 -13.81 13.77 -13.00
CA HIS A 303 -14.15 15.19 -12.84
C HIS A 303 -12.92 16.04 -12.48
N ARG A 304 -12.07 15.53 -11.58
CA ARG A 304 -10.82 16.20 -11.18
C ARG A 304 -9.80 16.19 -12.30
N CYS A 305 -9.63 15.06 -13.01
CA CYS A 305 -8.77 14.98 -14.19
C CYS A 305 -9.15 16.02 -15.26
N ASN A 306 -10.46 16.15 -15.54
CA ASN A 306 -11.00 17.11 -16.49
C ASN A 306 -10.77 18.55 -16.01
N SER A 307 -11.03 18.83 -14.74
CA SER A 307 -10.74 20.14 -14.13
C SER A 307 -9.26 20.54 -14.26
N LEU A 308 -8.33 19.61 -14.04
CA LEU A 308 -6.90 19.86 -14.15
C LEU A 308 -6.46 20.12 -15.60
N HIS A 309 -7.03 19.39 -16.56
CA HIS A 309 -6.67 19.52 -17.98
C HIS A 309 -7.34 20.73 -18.64
N ASN A 310 -8.49 21.22 -18.15
CA ASN A 310 -9.28 22.28 -18.79
C ASN A 310 -8.48 23.52 -19.22
N SER A 311 -7.47 23.92 -18.44
CA SER A 311 -6.62 25.06 -18.79
C SER A 311 -5.79 24.83 -20.06
N PHE A 312 -5.32 23.60 -20.29
CA PHE A 312 -4.62 23.20 -21.51
C PHE A 312 -5.59 23.02 -22.69
N ILE A 313 -6.79 22.46 -22.47
CA ILE A 313 -7.82 22.39 -23.52
C ILE A 313 -8.19 23.78 -24.02
N ARG A 314 -8.36 24.75 -23.10
CA ARG A 314 -8.64 26.14 -23.45
C ARG A 314 -7.51 26.76 -24.27
N LEU A 315 -6.25 26.43 -23.95
CA LEU A 315 -5.11 26.87 -24.76
C LEU A 315 -5.18 26.32 -26.19
N ILE A 316 -5.47 25.03 -26.35
CA ILE A 316 -5.63 24.40 -27.68
C ILE A 316 -6.74 25.11 -28.45
N LYS A 317 -7.93 25.25 -27.85
CA LYS A 317 -9.07 25.91 -28.49
C LYS A 317 -8.74 27.33 -28.94
N ASN A 318 -8.12 28.12 -28.06
CA ASN A 318 -7.73 29.50 -28.37
C ASN A 318 -6.73 29.57 -29.53
N LYS A 319 -5.73 28.67 -29.57
CA LYS A 319 -4.72 28.62 -30.64
C LYS A 319 -5.32 28.16 -31.97
N MET A 320 -6.34 27.33 -31.91
CA MET A 320 -7.11 26.84 -33.07
C MET A 320 -8.26 27.75 -33.49
N ARG A 321 -8.47 28.88 -32.80
CA ARG A 321 -9.62 29.79 -33.02
C ARG A 321 -10.99 29.09 -32.89
N ILE A 322 -11.06 28.06 -32.04
CA ILE A 322 -12.31 27.38 -31.69
C ILE A 322 -12.95 28.11 -30.51
N VAL A 323 -14.27 28.27 -30.54
CA VAL A 323 -15.02 28.89 -29.44
C VAL A 323 -14.79 28.11 -28.15
N THR A 324 -14.50 28.81 -27.05
CA THR A 324 -14.15 28.20 -25.77
C THR A 324 -15.26 27.30 -25.20
N SER A 325 -16.52 27.66 -25.43
CA SER A 325 -17.73 26.92 -25.04
C SER A 325 -17.99 25.66 -25.86
N ALA A 326 -17.29 25.44 -26.97
CA ALA A 326 -17.46 24.26 -27.81
C ALA A 326 -17.19 22.97 -27.01
N ASN A 327 -17.85 21.87 -27.35
CA ASN A 327 -17.67 20.62 -26.61
C ASN A 327 -16.20 20.15 -26.67
N ASN A 328 -15.63 19.77 -25.52
CA ASN A 328 -14.24 19.27 -25.43
C ASN A 328 -14.00 18.01 -26.29
N ASN A 329 -15.06 17.28 -26.64
CA ASN A 329 -14.98 16.13 -27.55
C ASN A 329 -14.34 16.47 -28.90
N ILE A 330 -14.49 17.72 -29.40
CA ILE A 330 -13.84 18.18 -30.64
C ILE A 330 -12.31 18.13 -30.51
N VAL A 331 -11.79 18.48 -29.32
CA VAL A 331 -10.36 18.46 -29.03
C VAL A 331 -9.83 17.03 -28.88
N HIS A 332 -10.65 16.14 -28.33
CA HIS A 332 -10.27 14.76 -28.06
C HIS A 332 -10.44 13.79 -29.23
N HIS A 333 -11.33 14.11 -30.18
CA HIS A 333 -11.61 13.23 -31.30
C HIS A 333 -10.38 13.03 -32.19
N LYS A 334 -9.97 11.77 -32.40
CA LYS A 334 -8.77 11.41 -33.18
C LYS A 334 -8.81 11.92 -34.62
N GLY A 335 -10.00 11.95 -35.24
CA GLY A 335 -10.20 12.43 -36.60
C GLY A 335 -10.32 13.96 -36.73
N ILE A 336 -10.25 14.73 -35.63
CA ILE A 336 -10.33 16.20 -35.68
C ILE A 336 -9.02 16.81 -35.15
N ILE A 337 -8.82 16.82 -33.83
CA ILE A 337 -7.62 17.38 -33.19
C ILE A 337 -6.75 16.27 -32.59
N GLY A 338 -7.33 15.24 -31.99
CA GLY A 338 -6.59 14.08 -31.48
C GLY A 338 -5.74 14.33 -30.22
N ALA A 339 -6.06 15.35 -29.41
CA ALA A 339 -5.43 15.52 -28.10
C ALA A 339 -6.01 14.51 -27.10
N ILE A 340 -5.18 13.65 -26.53
CA ILE A 340 -5.64 12.60 -25.61
C ILE A 340 -6.12 13.25 -24.30
N ALA A 341 -7.31 12.85 -23.85
CA ALA A 341 -7.85 13.31 -22.57
C ALA A 341 -7.02 12.78 -21.39
N HIS A 342 -6.84 13.62 -20.38
CA HIS A 342 -6.11 13.28 -19.16
C HIS A 342 -6.58 11.96 -18.54
N TYR A 343 -7.88 11.86 -18.33
CA TYR A 343 -8.50 10.71 -17.69
C TYR A 343 -8.27 9.44 -18.50
N GLN A 344 -8.49 9.48 -19.82
CA GLN A 344 -8.32 8.33 -20.70
C GLN A 344 -6.89 7.78 -20.67
N HIS A 345 -5.89 8.66 -20.73
CA HIS A 345 -4.49 8.26 -20.66
C HIS A 345 -4.14 7.63 -19.31
N LEU A 346 -4.51 8.27 -18.20
CA LEU A 346 -4.24 7.75 -16.87
C LEU A 346 -4.91 6.40 -16.63
N ARG A 347 -6.16 6.20 -17.06
CA ARG A 347 -6.85 4.92 -16.93
C ARG A 347 -6.16 3.83 -17.73
N GLY A 348 -5.79 4.10 -18.98
CA GLY A 348 -5.04 3.16 -19.80
C GLY A 348 -3.74 2.71 -19.12
N ALA A 349 -2.94 3.67 -18.65
CA ALA A 349 -1.67 3.39 -17.98
C ALA A 349 -1.86 2.64 -16.65
N GLN A 350 -2.78 3.10 -15.80
CA GLN A 350 -3.04 2.49 -14.49
C GLN A 350 -3.60 1.07 -14.62
N PHE A 351 -4.45 0.81 -15.61
CA PHE A 351 -5.02 -0.53 -15.84
C PHE A 351 -3.95 -1.50 -16.34
N ALA A 352 -3.15 -1.08 -17.32
CA ALA A 352 -2.05 -1.89 -17.84
C ALA A 352 -1.06 -2.26 -16.72
N GLU A 353 -0.59 -1.26 -15.95
CA GLU A 353 0.35 -1.48 -14.86
C GLU A 353 -0.25 -2.34 -13.73
N PHE A 354 -1.54 -2.17 -13.42
CA PHE A 354 -2.23 -2.98 -12.43
C PHE A 354 -2.29 -4.46 -12.85
N ILE A 355 -2.58 -4.74 -14.13
CA ILE A 355 -2.59 -6.13 -14.66
C ILE A 355 -1.19 -6.73 -14.60
N ILE A 356 -0.14 -6.00 -15.01
CA ILE A 356 1.25 -6.47 -14.94
C ILE A 356 1.61 -6.83 -13.50
N ARG A 357 1.28 -5.93 -12.55
CA ARG A 357 1.59 -6.11 -11.14
C ARG A 357 0.81 -7.25 -10.49
N LEU A 358 -0.47 -7.43 -10.83
CA LEU A 358 -1.26 -8.57 -10.31
C LEU A 358 -0.63 -9.91 -10.68
N ASN A 359 -0.03 -10.01 -11.87
CA ASN A 359 0.60 -11.22 -12.39
C ASN A 359 2.09 -11.36 -12.02
N SER A 360 2.73 -10.34 -11.44
CA SER A 360 4.15 -10.41 -11.10
C SER A 360 4.41 -11.19 -9.80
N SER A 361 5.49 -11.98 -9.78
CA SER A 361 5.98 -12.67 -8.58
C SER A 361 6.90 -11.79 -7.71
N ASN A 362 7.21 -10.58 -8.16
CA ASN A 362 8.03 -9.63 -7.42
C ASN A 362 7.31 -9.03 -6.19
N TRP A 363 8.05 -8.24 -5.39
CA TRP A 363 7.52 -7.61 -4.17
C TRP A 363 6.30 -6.71 -4.43
N GLY A 364 6.25 -6.01 -5.56
CA GLY A 364 5.12 -5.17 -5.95
C GLY A 364 3.84 -5.99 -6.17
N GLY A 365 3.94 -7.14 -6.81
CA GLY A 365 2.81 -8.05 -7.01
C GLY A 365 2.37 -8.74 -5.73
N ILE A 366 3.33 -9.26 -4.94
CA ILE A 366 3.03 -9.91 -3.66
C ILE A 366 2.32 -8.94 -2.71
N SER A 367 2.86 -7.74 -2.52
CA SER A 367 2.27 -6.73 -1.63
C SER A 367 0.87 -6.29 -2.09
N THR A 368 0.67 -6.13 -3.40
CA THR A 368 -0.64 -5.76 -3.97
C THR A 368 -1.68 -6.84 -3.74
N ARG A 369 -1.31 -8.12 -3.94
CA ARG A 369 -2.21 -9.26 -3.68
C ARG A 369 -2.57 -9.38 -2.20
N ILE A 370 -1.60 -9.23 -1.30
CA ILE A 370 -1.86 -9.24 0.15
C ILE A 370 -2.87 -8.14 0.52
N LEU A 371 -2.67 -6.92 0.01
CA LEU A 371 -3.57 -5.81 0.32
C LEU A 371 -4.98 -6.02 -0.22
N LEU A 372 -5.12 -6.52 -1.46
CA LEU A 372 -6.45 -6.83 -2.02
C LEU A 372 -7.17 -7.94 -1.26
N ARG A 373 -6.45 -8.95 -0.78
CA ARG A 373 -7.01 -10.00 0.09
C ARG A 373 -7.53 -9.46 1.40
N LYS A 374 -6.76 -8.61 2.08
CA LYS A 374 -7.22 -7.91 3.29
C LYS A 374 -8.48 -7.10 3.03
N ILE A 375 -8.54 -6.40 1.90
CA ILE A 375 -9.73 -5.66 1.48
C ILE A 375 -10.90 -6.60 1.22
N GLN A 376 -10.69 -7.76 0.59
CA GLN A 376 -11.74 -8.76 0.36
C GLN A 376 -12.34 -9.26 1.69
N ILE A 377 -11.49 -9.63 2.64
CA ILE A 377 -11.90 -10.07 3.99
C ILE A 377 -12.67 -8.96 4.70
N ARG A 378 -12.15 -7.74 4.69
CA ARG A 378 -12.80 -6.56 5.27
C ARG A 378 -14.18 -6.31 4.67
N LEU A 379 -14.31 -6.48 3.36
CA LEU A 379 -15.56 -6.31 2.64
C LEU A 379 -16.52 -7.48 2.83
N GLY A 380 -16.11 -8.59 3.45
CA GLY A 380 -16.95 -9.78 3.62
C GLY A 380 -17.28 -10.49 2.30
N ILE A 381 -16.41 -10.36 1.30
CA ILE A 381 -16.64 -10.96 -0.01
C ILE A 381 -16.05 -12.38 -0.01
N ILE A 382 -16.90 -13.37 -0.31
CA ILE A 382 -16.49 -14.77 -0.40
C ILE A 382 -15.68 -15.04 -1.67
N ASP A 383 -16.22 -14.64 -2.82
CA ASP A 383 -15.59 -14.88 -4.12
C ASP A 383 -14.36 -13.99 -4.31
N CYS A 384 -13.42 -14.42 -5.14
CA CYS A 384 -12.26 -13.61 -5.48
C CYS A 384 -12.67 -12.20 -5.94
N ILE A 385 -12.19 -11.19 -5.22
CA ILE A 385 -12.49 -9.76 -5.43
C ILE A 385 -12.14 -9.28 -6.86
N ILE A 386 -11.22 -9.98 -7.54
CA ILE A 386 -10.80 -9.66 -8.91
C ILE A 386 -11.84 -10.17 -9.93
N THR A 387 -12.37 -11.38 -9.74
CA THR A 387 -13.30 -12.02 -10.70
C THR A 387 -14.76 -11.78 -10.37
N ILE A 388 -15.10 -11.24 -9.20
CA ILE A 388 -16.48 -11.00 -8.81
C ILE A 388 -17.23 -10.05 -9.76
N HIS A 389 -18.55 -10.19 -9.78
CA HIS A 389 -19.46 -9.35 -10.54
C HIS A 389 -19.40 -7.87 -10.09
N LEU A 390 -19.61 -6.94 -11.03
CA LEU A 390 -19.48 -5.49 -10.80
C LEU A 390 -20.38 -4.97 -9.67
N SER A 391 -21.59 -5.53 -9.53
CA SER A 391 -22.58 -5.13 -8.52
C SER A 391 -22.13 -5.33 -7.08
N ALA A 392 -21.08 -6.11 -6.85
CA ALA A 392 -20.53 -6.32 -5.52
C ALA A 392 -19.57 -5.22 -5.06
N ILE A 393 -18.95 -4.47 -5.98
CA ILE A 393 -17.80 -3.59 -5.68
C ILE A 393 -18.03 -2.13 -6.11
N VAL A 394 -18.78 -1.88 -7.18
CA VAL A 394 -18.87 -0.54 -7.80
C VAL A 394 -19.39 0.53 -6.82
N ASP A 395 -20.35 0.19 -5.97
CA ASP A 395 -20.94 1.14 -5.00
C ASP A 395 -20.03 1.44 -3.80
N ILE A 396 -18.92 0.72 -3.66
CA ILE A 396 -18.02 0.84 -2.51
C ILE A 396 -17.04 1.99 -2.72
N THR A 397 -17.39 3.15 -2.16
CA THR A 397 -16.61 4.39 -2.32
C THR A 397 -15.63 4.71 -1.19
N ASN A 398 -15.81 4.10 -0.01
CA ASN A 398 -15.07 4.47 1.21
C ASN A 398 -13.65 3.89 1.30
N ILE A 399 -13.30 2.91 0.48
CA ILE A 399 -11.96 2.31 0.51
C ILE A 399 -10.97 3.26 -0.16
N LYS A 400 -9.93 3.62 0.60
CA LYS A 400 -8.92 4.58 0.15
C LYS A 400 -7.82 3.96 -0.71
N SER A 401 -7.66 2.64 -0.66
CA SER A 401 -6.58 1.92 -1.34
C SER A 401 -6.51 2.24 -2.83
N PHE A 402 -5.31 2.54 -3.33
CA PHE A 402 -5.07 2.81 -4.74
C PHE A 402 -5.47 1.60 -5.60
N SER A 403 -4.95 0.42 -5.28
CA SER A 403 -5.17 -0.82 -6.02
C SER A 403 -6.66 -1.19 -6.10
N PHE A 404 -7.42 -0.99 -5.02
CA PHE A 404 -8.85 -1.22 -5.01
C PHE A 404 -9.62 -0.19 -5.85
N LYS A 405 -9.24 1.10 -5.82
CA LYS A 405 -9.87 2.12 -6.66
C LYS A 405 -9.66 1.83 -8.14
N VAL A 406 -8.47 1.38 -8.53
CA VAL A 406 -8.17 0.95 -9.90
C VAL A 406 -9.05 -0.25 -10.28
N LEU A 407 -9.12 -1.29 -9.45
CA LEU A 407 -9.97 -2.46 -9.69
C LEU A 407 -11.46 -2.09 -9.84
N ARG A 408 -11.96 -1.22 -8.95
CA ARG A 408 -13.36 -0.75 -9.00
C ARG A 408 -13.65 0.00 -10.30
N GLU A 409 -12.74 0.86 -10.74
CA GLU A 409 -12.89 1.59 -11.99
C GLU A 409 -12.83 0.68 -13.21
N MET A 410 -11.97 -0.35 -13.21
CA MET A 410 -11.99 -1.35 -14.27
C MET A 410 -13.36 -2.05 -14.33
N LYS A 411 -13.93 -2.40 -13.18
CA LYS A 411 -15.26 -3.03 -13.12
C LYS A 411 -16.38 -2.09 -13.57
N SER A 412 -16.32 -0.79 -13.25
CA SER A 412 -17.32 0.17 -13.73
C SER A 412 -17.26 0.36 -15.24
N GLN A 413 -16.09 0.12 -15.86
CA GLN A 413 -15.91 0.08 -17.31
C GLN A 413 -16.12 -1.31 -17.93
N LEU A 414 -16.78 -2.23 -17.20
CA LEU A 414 -17.16 -3.57 -17.66
C LEU A 414 -15.99 -4.51 -17.99
N TYR A 415 -14.79 -4.26 -17.47
CA TYR A 415 -13.69 -5.21 -17.60
C TYR A 415 -13.96 -6.49 -16.79
N ASN A 416 -13.89 -7.63 -17.48
CA ASN A 416 -13.98 -8.95 -16.87
C ASN A 416 -12.60 -9.61 -16.81
N PHE A 417 -12.32 -10.24 -15.67
CA PHE A 417 -11.09 -11.02 -15.47
C PHE A 417 -11.44 -12.49 -15.64
N SER A 418 -10.68 -13.21 -16.45
CA SER A 418 -10.82 -14.66 -16.58
C SER A 418 -10.52 -15.35 -15.25
N ARG A 419 -11.25 -16.44 -14.96
CA ARG A 419 -10.94 -17.30 -13.80
C ARG A 419 -9.57 -17.92 -14.02
N THR A 420 -8.60 -17.52 -13.20
CA THR A 420 -7.26 -18.12 -13.15
C THR A 420 -7.10 -18.95 -11.88
N GLN A 421 -6.01 -19.72 -11.76
CA GLN A 421 -5.65 -20.44 -10.53
C GLN A 421 -5.51 -19.51 -9.31
N LEU A 422 -5.18 -18.24 -9.53
CA LEU A 422 -5.19 -17.21 -8.48
C LEU A 422 -6.62 -16.98 -7.95
N ALA A 423 -7.63 -16.92 -8.83
CA ALA A 423 -9.01 -16.66 -8.45
C ALA A 423 -9.59 -17.78 -7.59
N THR A 424 -9.34 -19.05 -7.92
CA THR A 424 -9.83 -20.18 -7.12
C THR A 424 -9.21 -20.19 -5.71
N SER A 425 -7.94 -19.79 -5.59
CA SER A 425 -7.26 -19.70 -4.29
C SER A 425 -7.76 -18.57 -3.37
N TRP A 426 -8.60 -17.65 -3.88
CA TRP A 426 -9.14 -16.51 -3.13
C TRP A 426 -10.65 -16.66 -2.85
N ASN A 427 -11.21 -17.85 -3.04
CA ASN A 427 -12.59 -18.12 -2.63
C ASN A 427 -12.60 -18.61 -1.18
N ILE A 428 -13.52 -18.07 -0.36
CA ILE A 428 -13.68 -18.44 1.05
C ILE A 428 -14.87 -19.40 1.20
N ILE A 429 -14.61 -20.68 1.41
CA ILE A 429 -15.69 -21.68 1.44
C ILE A 429 -16.33 -21.71 2.83
N CYS A 430 -17.65 -21.59 2.88
CA CYS A 430 -18.44 -21.76 4.09
C CYS A 430 -19.92 -22.02 3.75
N ASN A 431 -20.55 -22.92 4.49
CA ASN A 431 -21.97 -23.29 4.28
C ASN A 431 -22.95 -22.34 5.00
N SER A 432 -22.47 -21.21 5.53
CA SER A 432 -23.26 -20.20 6.25
C SER A 432 -23.45 -18.95 5.38
N PRO A 433 -24.63 -18.30 5.39
CA PRO A 433 -24.83 -17.06 4.66
C PRO A 433 -23.90 -15.96 5.16
N THR A 434 -23.49 -15.07 4.25
CA THR A 434 -22.69 -13.90 4.63
C THR A 434 -23.53 -12.89 5.41
N ILE A 435 -22.87 -12.06 6.20
CA ILE A 435 -23.52 -10.91 6.84
C ILE A 435 -24.14 -9.99 5.78
N ILE A 436 -23.50 -9.84 4.61
CA ILE A 436 -23.99 -9.02 3.51
C ILE A 436 -25.29 -9.60 2.93
N GLU A 437 -25.35 -10.90 2.66
CA GLU A 437 -26.57 -11.58 2.21
C GLU A 437 -27.69 -11.41 3.21
N LYS A 438 -27.40 -11.54 4.51
CA LYS A 438 -28.42 -11.35 5.55
C LYS A 438 -28.93 -9.91 5.59
N LEU A 439 -28.06 -8.92 5.49
CA LEU A 439 -28.46 -7.52 5.38
C LEU A 439 -29.30 -7.24 4.13
N LYS A 440 -28.98 -7.87 2.99
CA LYS A 440 -29.79 -7.79 1.77
C LYS A 440 -31.15 -8.50 1.92
N GLN A 441 -31.24 -9.62 2.64
CA GLN A 441 -32.51 -10.30 2.91
C GLN A 441 -33.45 -9.50 3.83
N ILE A 442 -32.91 -8.77 4.81
CA ILE A 442 -33.69 -7.84 5.65
C ILE A 442 -34.40 -6.79 4.78
N THR A 443 -33.73 -6.39 3.70
CA THR A 443 -34.21 -5.37 2.76
C THR A 443 -35.44 -5.85 1.99
N SER A 444 -35.36 -7.04 1.40
CA SER A 444 -36.45 -7.58 0.57
C SER A 444 -37.72 -7.85 1.37
N ARG A 445 -37.62 -8.02 2.69
CA ARG A 445 -38.75 -8.28 3.58
C ARG A 445 -39.42 -7.02 4.16
N SER A 446 -38.69 -5.91 4.28
CA SER A 446 -39.13 -4.76 5.08
C SER A 446 -39.70 -3.58 4.30
N ASN A 447 -39.77 -3.64 2.95
CA ASN A 447 -40.14 -2.50 2.09
C ASN A 447 -39.41 -1.19 2.45
N ALA A 448 -38.22 -1.29 3.07
CA ALA A 448 -37.47 -0.14 3.53
C ALA A 448 -36.82 0.58 2.34
N SER A 449 -36.83 1.92 2.34
CA SER A 449 -36.16 2.71 1.29
C SER A 449 -34.69 2.31 1.13
N ASP A 450 -34.21 2.18 -0.11
CA ASP A 450 -32.82 1.80 -0.47
C ASP A 450 -31.74 2.58 0.32
N ASN A 451 -32.07 3.83 0.69
CA ASN A 451 -31.22 4.71 1.48
C ASN A 451 -30.91 4.21 2.90
N ALA A 452 -31.80 3.45 3.54
CA ALA A 452 -31.58 2.93 4.89
C ALA A 452 -30.57 1.77 4.89
N ILE A 453 -30.60 0.94 3.85
CA ILE A 453 -29.75 -0.24 3.66
C ILE A 453 -28.37 0.15 3.19
N ASN A 454 -28.28 1.13 2.28
CA ASN A 454 -27.01 1.74 1.94
C ASN A 454 -26.29 2.25 3.19
N LYS A 455 -27.01 2.77 4.20
CA LYS A 455 -26.39 3.16 5.48
C LYS A 455 -25.96 1.96 6.34
N ASP A 456 -26.70 0.86 6.34
CA ASP A 456 -26.35 -0.37 7.09
C ASP A 456 -25.15 -1.09 6.46
N LEU A 457 -25.18 -1.33 5.14
CA LEU A 457 -24.06 -1.88 4.37
C LEU A 457 -22.82 -0.98 4.43
N MET A 458 -22.98 0.34 4.28
CA MET A 458 -21.85 1.25 4.45
C MET A 458 -21.29 1.24 5.86
N SER A 459 -22.12 1.00 6.88
CA SER A 459 -21.61 0.82 8.25
C SER A 459 -20.80 -0.47 8.40
N TYR A 460 -21.12 -1.52 7.63
CA TYR A 460 -20.34 -2.74 7.57
C TYR A 460 -19.02 -2.53 6.81
N TYR A 461 -19.01 -1.83 5.68
CA TYR A 461 -17.78 -1.56 4.92
C TYR A 461 -16.84 -0.56 5.63
N LYS A 462 -17.38 0.32 6.48
CA LYS A 462 -16.60 1.30 7.27
C LYS A 462 -15.88 0.69 8.48
N LYS A 463 -16.01 -0.61 8.73
CA LYS A 463 -15.23 -1.28 9.79
C LYS A 463 -13.74 -1.01 9.63
N SER A 464 -13.03 -0.77 10.73
CA SER A 464 -11.56 -0.76 10.72
C SER A 464 -11.03 -2.19 10.59
N ASP A 465 -9.83 -2.41 10.05
CA ASP A 465 -9.22 -3.76 9.99
C ASP A 465 -9.05 -4.38 11.38
N ASN A 466 -8.93 -3.55 12.43
CA ASN A 466 -8.92 -3.97 13.83
C ASN A 466 -10.30 -4.39 14.36
N GLN A 467 -11.36 -4.23 13.56
CA GLN A 467 -12.70 -4.71 13.88
C GLN A 467 -12.93 -5.99 13.09
N LEU A 468 -12.58 -7.11 13.73
CA LEU A 468 -13.23 -8.41 13.59
C LEU A 468 -13.50 -8.82 12.13
N GLY A 469 -12.69 -9.74 11.59
CA GLY A 469 -12.85 -10.35 10.25
C GLY A 469 -14.12 -11.22 10.12
N LEU A 470 -15.27 -10.63 10.45
CA LEU A 470 -16.59 -11.21 10.44
C LEU A 470 -17.12 -11.13 9.03
N ILE A 471 -17.20 -12.27 8.37
CA ILE A 471 -17.70 -12.47 7.02
C ILE A 471 -19.07 -13.16 7.09
N PHE A 472 -19.17 -14.19 7.93
CA PHE A 472 -20.32 -15.09 8.00
C PHE A 472 -21.22 -14.77 9.19
N TYR A 473 -22.51 -15.02 9.00
CA TYR A 473 -23.49 -14.85 10.05
C TYR A 473 -23.23 -15.76 11.26
N CYS A 474 -22.80 -17.01 11.02
CA CYS A 474 -22.46 -17.97 12.08
C CYS A 474 -21.38 -17.47 13.05
N GLN A 475 -20.48 -16.57 12.64
CA GLN A 475 -19.45 -16.00 13.51
C GLN A 475 -20.03 -15.06 14.59
N LEU A 476 -21.30 -14.68 14.47
CA LEU A 476 -22.02 -13.90 15.47
C LEU A 476 -22.74 -14.79 16.49
N LEU A 477 -22.73 -16.11 16.31
CA LEU A 477 -23.52 -17.05 17.09
C LEU A 477 -22.65 -17.80 18.10
N ALA A 478 -23.23 -18.12 19.26
CA ALA A 478 -22.63 -18.96 20.30
C ALA A 478 -23.50 -20.21 20.57
N ASN A 479 -22.94 -21.17 21.32
CA ASN A 479 -23.57 -22.41 21.80
C ASN A 479 -24.42 -23.12 20.74
N SER A 480 -23.73 -23.82 19.82
CA SER A 480 -24.39 -24.63 18.78
C SER A 480 -25.36 -23.85 17.89
N SER A 481 -25.07 -22.56 17.62
CA SER A 481 -25.89 -21.63 16.82
C SER A 481 -27.24 -21.21 17.40
N SER A 482 -27.49 -21.49 18.67
CA SER A 482 -28.77 -21.18 19.33
C SER A 482 -28.87 -19.74 19.85
N TYR A 483 -27.74 -19.04 19.97
CA TYR A 483 -27.67 -17.73 20.65
C TYR A 483 -26.90 -16.69 19.83
N LEU A 484 -27.41 -15.45 19.78
CA LEU A 484 -26.73 -14.32 19.16
C LEU A 484 -25.87 -13.54 20.17
N MET A 485 -24.55 -13.55 19.96
CA MET A 485 -23.61 -12.83 20.82
C MET A 485 -23.85 -11.31 20.83
N THR A 486 -23.63 -10.69 21.98
CA THR A 486 -23.55 -9.23 22.09
C THR A 486 -22.30 -8.71 21.39
N TRP A 487 -22.33 -7.46 20.93
CA TRP A 487 -21.15 -6.84 20.32
C TRP A 487 -19.94 -6.82 21.25
N ASP A 488 -20.17 -6.73 22.56
CA ASP A 488 -19.10 -6.77 23.56
C ASP A 488 -18.53 -8.18 23.72
N GLN A 489 -19.39 -9.21 23.74
CA GLN A 489 -18.95 -10.61 23.70
C GLN A 489 -18.13 -10.92 22.44
N ILE A 490 -18.57 -10.47 21.27
CA ILE A 490 -17.81 -10.64 20.01
C ILE A 490 -16.44 -9.95 20.13
N LYS A 491 -16.37 -8.72 20.65
CA LYS A 491 -15.09 -8.04 20.89
C LYS A 491 -14.20 -8.85 21.85
N HIS A 492 -14.76 -9.40 22.92
CA HIS A 492 -14.01 -10.23 23.88
C HIS A 492 -13.47 -11.52 23.25
N VAL A 493 -14.27 -12.24 22.46
CA VAL A 493 -13.86 -13.49 21.76
C VAL A 493 -12.65 -13.25 20.85
N HIS A 494 -12.53 -12.05 20.27
CA HIS A 494 -11.40 -11.68 19.42
C HIS A 494 -10.34 -10.82 20.14
N HIS A 495 -10.31 -10.84 21.48
CA HIS A 495 -9.33 -10.12 22.30
C HIS A 495 -9.30 -8.59 22.06
N LEU A 496 -10.44 -7.99 21.76
CA LEU A 496 -10.61 -6.54 21.58
C LEU A 496 -11.26 -5.88 22.80
N THR A 497 -10.96 -4.60 23.03
CA THR A 497 -11.57 -3.84 24.12
C THR A 497 -13.05 -3.61 23.87
N ALA A 498 -13.91 -3.80 24.88
CA ALA A 498 -15.35 -3.53 24.80
C ALA A 498 -15.71 -2.03 24.62
N LYS A 499 -14.73 -1.11 24.62
CA LYS A 499 -14.97 0.33 24.40
C LYS A 499 -15.49 0.63 22.99
N GLY A 500 -16.37 1.63 22.88
CA GLY A 500 -16.85 2.20 21.63
C GLY A 500 -18.28 1.80 21.23
N PRO A 501 -18.91 2.59 20.33
CA PRO A 501 -20.31 2.39 19.97
C PRO A 501 -20.51 1.12 19.16
N ARG A 502 -21.65 0.47 19.39
CA ARG A 502 -22.07 -0.67 18.59
C ARG A 502 -22.40 -0.26 17.14
N PRO A 503 -21.89 -0.98 16.12
CA PRO A 503 -22.13 -0.68 14.71
C PRO A 503 -23.61 -0.75 14.33
N ARG A 504 -23.99 0.02 13.30
CA ARG A 504 -25.37 0.11 12.80
C ARG A 504 -25.84 -1.19 12.15
N TYR A 505 -25.02 -1.86 11.34
CA TYR A 505 -25.35 -3.17 10.75
C TYR A 505 -25.68 -4.22 11.83
N MET A 506 -24.96 -4.22 12.96
CA MET A 506 -25.24 -5.14 14.06
C MET A 506 -26.61 -4.85 14.70
N ARG A 507 -27.05 -3.58 14.73
CA ARG A 507 -28.41 -3.20 15.18
C ARG A 507 -29.50 -3.62 14.20
N ALA A 508 -29.22 -3.59 12.91
CA ALA A 508 -30.14 -4.08 11.89
C ALA A 508 -30.33 -5.60 12.03
N LEU A 509 -29.25 -6.36 12.19
CA LEU A 509 -29.31 -7.82 12.38
C LEU A 509 -30.10 -8.21 13.65
N GLU A 510 -29.83 -7.59 14.79
CA GLU A 510 -30.59 -7.89 16.02
C GLU A 510 -32.07 -7.54 15.93
N ARG A 511 -32.41 -6.46 15.20
CA ARG A 511 -33.81 -6.09 14.95
C ARG A 511 -34.54 -7.13 14.12
N ASP A 512 -33.90 -7.68 13.09
CA ASP A 512 -34.50 -8.71 12.23
C ASP A 512 -34.73 -10.04 12.96
N ILE A 513 -33.78 -10.44 13.82
CA ILE A 513 -33.87 -11.69 14.60
C ILE A 513 -34.89 -11.57 15.74
N ASN A 514 -35.40 -10.35 16.01
CA ASN A 514 -36.35 -10.04 17.07
C ASN A 514 -35.84 -10.45 18.46
N THR A 515 -34.53 -10.26 18.73
CA THR A 515 -33.97 -10.55 20.05
C THR A 515 -34.47 -9.52 21.06
N ASN A 516 -35.21 -9.97 22.07
CA ASN A 516 -35.62 -9.13 23.20
C ASN A 516 -34.39 -8.66 24.00
N SER A 517 -34.50 -7.54 24.72
CA SER A 517 -33.42 -7.03 25.59
C SER A 517 -32.99 -8.01 26.70
N PHE A 518 -33.82 -9.02 26.97
CA PHE A 518 -33.67 -10.01 28.04
C PHE A 518 -33.32 -11.42 27.55
N HIS A 519 -33.66 -11.78 26.30
CA HIS A 519 -33.43 -13.09 25.70
C HIS A 519 -32.94 -12.95 24.26
N ARG A 520 -31.81 -13.60 23.94
CA ARG A 520 -31.14 -13.54 22.62
C ARG A 520 -31.10 -14.90 21.91
N THR A 521 -32.04 -15.77 22.25
CA THR A 521 -32.26 -17.04 21.56
C THR A 521 -32.76 -16.78 20.14
N ILE A 522 -32.22 -17.54 19.20
CA ILE A 522 -32.50 -17.38 17.78
C ILE A 522 -33.65 -18.32 17.40
N PRO A 523 -34.66 -17.85 16.65
CA PRO A 523 -35.73 -18.74 16.21
C PRO A 523 -35.23 -19.75 15.15
N GLN A 524 -35.83 -20.94 15.13
CA GLN A 524 -35.33 -22.13 14.40
C GLN A 524 -35.10 -21.91 12.89
N ASN A 525 -35.82 -20.97 12.29
CA ASN A 525 -35.68 -20.52 10.90
C ASN A 525 -34.39 -19.74 10.60
N TYR A 526 -33.67 -19.29 11.63
CA TYR A 526 -32.36 -18.63 11.52
C TYR A 526 -31.20 -19.51 12.01
N CYS A 527 -31.50 -20.69 12.59
CA CYS A 527 -30.49 -21.69 12.95
C CYS A 527 -29.90 -22.29 11.68
N SER A 528 -28.61 -22.06 11.42
CA SER A 528 -27.92 -22.71 10.31
C SER A 528 -27.53 -24.14 10.72
N LEU A 529 -27.97 -25.16 9.97
CA LEU A 529 -27.57 -26.58 10.14
C LEU A 529 -26.04 -26.84 10.10
N SER A 530 -25.23 -25.84 9.75
CA SER A 530 -23.80 -25.97 9.42
C SER A 530 -22.84 -25.50 10.53
N SER A 531 -23.30 -25.36 11.77
CA SER A 531 -22.56 -24.73 12.88
C SER A 531 -21.65 -25.66 13.70
N THR A 532 -21.33 -26.85 13.22
CA THR A 532 -20.44 -27.76 13.95
C THR A 532 -18.96 -27.38 13.87
N LEU A 533 -18.57 -26.52 12.93
CA LEU A 533 -17.15 -26.14 12.68
C LEU A 533 -16.69 -24.85 13.36
N TYR A 534 -17.60 -24.00 13.87
CA TYR A 534 -17.27 -22.75 14.57
C TYR A 534 -18.00 -22.69 15.91
N ILE A 535 -17.44 -23.34 16.91
CA ILE A 535 -17.95 -23.25 18.29
C ILE A 535 -17.12 -22.20 19.00
N THR A 536 -17.68 -21.00 19.17
CA THR A 536 -17.12 -20.01 20.09
C THR A 536 -17.46 -20.42 21.51
N ASN A 537 -16.52 -21.08 22.19
CA ASN A 537 -16.63 -21.34 23.62
C ASN A 537 -16.38 -20.04 24.38
N ILE A 538 -17.44 -19.46 24.94
CA ILE A 538 -17.32 -18.33 25.85
C ILE A 538 -17.03 -18.90 27.24
N SER A 539 -15.82 -18.69 27.76
CA SER A 539 -15.47 -19.09 29.13
C SER A 539 -16.28 -18.23 30.12
N PRO A 540 -17.03 -18.84 31.05
CA PRO A 540 -17.80 -18.09 32.04
C PRO A 540 -16.85 -17.31 32.97
N ILE A 541 -17.20 -16.06 33.23
CA ILE A 541 -16.52 -15.18 34.19
C ILE A 541 -17.37 -15.15 35.47
N PRO A 542 -16.77 -15.14 36.69
CA PRO A 542 -17.53 -15.00 37.92
C PRO A 542 -18.36 -13.72 37.92
N ILE A 543 -19.60 -13.83 38.39
CA ILE A 543 -20.55 -12.71 38.45
C ILE A 543 -19.98 -11.60 39.35
N SER A 544 -19.90 -10.38 38.83
CA SER A 544 -19.42 -9.21 39.58
C SER A 544 -20.28 -8.94 40.82
N ARG A 545 -19.63 -8.50 41.90
CA ARG A 545 -20.32 -8.05 43.12
C ARG A 545 -20.91 -6.64 42.98
N ASP A 546 -20.56 -5.88 41.93
CA ASP A 546 -21.15 -4.55 41.69
C ASP A 546 -22.62 -4.69 41.24
N LYS A 547 -23.52 -4.08 42.01
CA LYS A 547 -24.97 -4.06 41.76
C LYS A 547 -25.35 -3.28 40.50
N ARG A 548 -24.48 -2.38 40.03
CA ARG A 548 -24.69 -1.58 38.82
C ARG A 548 -24.41 -2.39 37.55
N GLU A 549 -23.58 -3.43 37.64
CA GLU A 549 -23.25 -4.28 36.51
C GLU A 549 -24.34 -5.34 36.28
N LYS A 550 -25.02 -5.23 35.14
CA LYS A 550 -26.07 -6.16 34.70
C LYS A 550 -25.50 -7.10 33.64
N GLU A 551 -24.79 -8.11 34.11
CA GLU A 551 -24.08 -9.10 33.26
C GLU A 551 -25.06 -10.09 32.62
N TRP A 552 -24.62 -10.72 31.54
CA TRP A 552 -25.28 -11.89 30.96
C TRP A 552 -24.76 -13.15 31.66
N ILE A 553 -25.67 -14.00 32.09
CA ILE A 553 -25.36 -15.27 32.77
C ILE A 553 -25.91 -16.45 31.98
N VAL A 554 -25.24 -17.59 32.11
CA VAL A 554 -25.69 -18.89 31.62
C VAL A 554 -26.12 -19.70 32.84
N THR A 555 -27.34 -20.21 32.81
CA THR A 555 -27.89 -21.12 33.83
C THR A 555 -28.31 -22.42 33.19
N TYR A 556 -28.04 -23.54 33.85
CA TYR A 556 -28.46 -24.86 33.42
C TYR A 556 -29.72 -25.26 34.18
N GLN A 557 -30.83 -25.50 33.47
CA GLN A 557 -32.06 -26.07 34.03
C GLN A 557 -32.46 -27.27 33.18
N ASP A 558 -32.70 -28.43 33.80
CA ASP A 558 -33.14 -29.67 33.14
C ASP A 558 -32.28 -30.09 31.92
N GLY A 559 -30.95 -29.94 32.04
CA GLY A 559 -30.02 -30.27 30.96
C GLY A 559 -30.04 -29.31 29.76
N LYS A 560 -30.80 -28.21 29.82
CA LYS A 560 -30.85 -27.16 28.80
C LYS A 560 -30.16 -25.88 29.30
N GLU A 561 -29.42 -25.25 28.39
CA GLU A 561 -28.73 -23.99 28.63
C GLU A 561 -29.68 -22.80 28.43
N TYR A 562 -29.81 -21.96 29.45
CA TYR A 562 -30.56 -20.71 29.40
C TYR A 562 -29.60 -19.53 29.59
N ILE A 563 -29.65 -18.58 28.66
CA ILE A 563 -28.83 -17.36 28.73
C ILE A 563 -29.76 -16.16 28.98
N GLY A 564 -29.49 -15.42 30.05
CA GLY A 564 -30.33 -14.29 30.47
C GLY A 564 -29.49 -13.14 31.02
N LYS A 565 -30.06 -11.93 30.98
CA LYS A 565 -29.43 -10.74 31.56
C LYS A 565 -29.89 -10.54 33.00
N ILE A 566 -28.96 -10.30 33.93
CA ILE A 566 -29.30 -10.00 35.32
C ILE A 566 -30.11 -8.69 35.37
N ILE A 567 -31.33 -8.76 35.91
CA ILE A 567 -32.21 -7.60 36.05
C ILE A 567 -31.92 -6.86 37.38
N LYS A 568 -31.70 -7.61 38.45
CA LYS A 568 -31.45 -7.14 39.83
C LYS A 568 -30.58 -8.15 40.57
N LYS A 569 -29.54 -7.68 41.29
CA LYS A 569 -28.73 -8.49 42.22
C LYS A 569 -29.24 -8.27 43.64
N SER A 570 -29.74 -9.30 44.31
CA SER A 570 -30.17 -9.25 45.72
C SER A 570 -29.08 -9.81 46.64
N ASN A 571 -28.89 -9.19 47.81
CA ASN A 571 -28.10 -9.79 48.88
C ASN A 571 -28.91 -10.93 49.52
N ARG A 572 -28.90 -12.11 48.93
CA ARG A 572 -29.19 -13.35 49.67
C ARG A 572 -28.11 -14.36 49.35
N SER A 573 -27.09 -14.34 50.19
CA SER A 573 -26.26 -15.51 50.46
C SER A 573 -27.12 -16.51 51.24
N SER A 574 -27.68 -17.48 50.55
CA SER A 574 -28.11 -18.74 51.13
C SER A 574 -27.88 -19.79 50.06
N PHE A 575 -27.03 -20.74 50.43
CA PHE A 575 -26.43 -21.81 49.62
C PHE A 575 -27.41 -22.59 48.76
#